data_AF-A0A397T0E4-F1
#
_entry.id   AF-A0A397T0E4-F1
#
_cell.length_a   1.000
_cell.length_b   1.000
_cell.length_c   1.000
_cell.angle_alpha   90.00
_cell.angle_beta   90.00
_cell.angle_gamma   90.00
#
_symmetry.space_group_name_H-M   'P 1'
#
loop_
_entity.id
_entity.type
_entity.pdbx_description
1 polymer ?
#
loop_
_entity_poly.entity_id
_entity_poly.type
_entity_poly.pdbx_seq_one_letter_code
_entity_poly.pdbx_strand_id
1 'polypeptide(L)' 'MELPKYFGTIHPEEWLKQVKAQCYLKDIEDEQKILKICKLMIDSTITIPNEINTFDELIKALKSHTTFNIFKDSCKVKLH' A
#
# COMPACT_ATOMS: atom_id res chain seq x y z
N MET A 1 14.54 -8.10 8.19
CA MET A 1 13.12 -7.72 8.09
C MET A 1 12.74 -7.75 6.63
N GLU A 2 11.68 -8.48 6.28
CA GLU A 2 11.11 -8.46 4.95
C GLU A 2 10.28 -7.18 4.76
N LEU A 3 10.28 -6.64 3.54
CA LEU A 3 9.44 -5.49 3.20
C LEU A 3 7.96 -5.90 3.30
N PRO A 4 7.07 -5.06 3.84
CA PRO A 4 5.69 -5.43 4.02
C PRO A 4 4.99 -5.44 2.65
N LYS A 5 4.43 -6.60 2.26
CA LYS A 5 3.61 -6.72 1.05
C LYS A 5 2.19 -6.19 1.29
N TYR A 6 1.62 -5.55 0.28
CA TYR A 6 0.24 -5.06 0.35
C TYR A 6 -0.73 -6.11 -0.20
N PHE A 7 -1.54 -6.68 0.69
CA PHE A 7 -2.58 -7.67 0.36
C PHE A 7 -4.00 -7.11 0.43
N GLY A 8 -4.16 -5.80 0.64
CA GLY A 8 -5.47 -5.18 0.87
C GLY A 8 -6.08 -5.46 2.25
N THR A 9 -5.37 -6.14 3.14
CA THR A 9 -5.78 -6.47 4.52
C THR A 9 -5.39 -5.44 5.57
N ILE A 10 -4.75 -4.35 5.14
CA ILE A 10 -4.30 -3.23 5.98
C ILE A 10 -4.68 -1.91 5.29
N HIS A 11 -4.89 -0.86 6.08
CA HIS A 11 -5.16 0.46 5.52
C HIS A 11 -3.97 0.95 4.68
N PRO A 12 -4.16 1.43 3.43
CA PRO A 12 -3.08 1.85 2.54
C PRO A 12 -2.10 2.86 3.13
N GLU A 13 -2.60 3.83 3.92
CA GLU A 13 -1.74 4.81 4.59
C GLU A 13 -0.86 4.18 5.67
N GLU A 14 -1.38 3.21 6.41
CA GLU A 14 -0.64 2.55 7.48
C GLU A 14 0.45 1.65 6.90
N TRP A 15 0.11 0.92 5.84
CA TRP A 15 1.09 0.16 5.06
C TRP A 15 2.17 1.07 4.46
N LEU A 16 1.80 2.22 3.87
CA LEU A 16 2.77 3.16 3.30
C LEU A 16 3.73 3.68 4.37
N LYS A 17 3.24 4.00 5.58
CA LYS A 17 4.10 4.38 6.71
C LYS A 17 5.11 3.29 7.06
N GLN A 18 4.68 2.02 7.08
CA GLN A 18 5.58 0.88 7.33
C GLN A 18 6.66 0.75 6.25
N VAL A 19 6.27 0.85 4.97
CA VAL A 19 7.23 0.82 3.85
C VAL A 19 8.22 1.98 3.95
N LYS A 20 7.74 3.20 4.19
CA LYS A 20 8.59 4.38 4.36
C LYS A 20 9.57 4.20 5.52
N ALA A 21 9.11 3.74 6.68
CA ALA A 21 9.97 3.46 7.83
C ALA A 21 11.08 2.46 7.48
N GLN A 22 10.75 1.38 6.76
CA GLN A 22 11.77 0.43 6.30
C GLN A 22 12.73 1.00 5.25
N CYS A 23 12.25 1.89 4.37
CA CYS A 23 13.09 2.58 3.40
C CYS A 23 14.07 3.53 4.10
N TYR A 24 13.61 4.30 5.09
CA TYR A 24 14.48 5.16 5.91
C TYR A 24 15.54 4.37 6.67
N LEU A 25 15.18 3.22 7.25
CA LEU A 25 16.16 2.32 7.89
C LEU A 25 17.21 1.75 6.93
N LYS A 26 16.95 1.81 5.61
CA LYS A 26 17.85 1.36 4.54
C LYS A 26 18.51 2.52 3.80
N ASP A 27 18.41 3.75 4.32
CA ASP A 27 18.99 4.97 3.71
C ASP A 27 18.39 5.29 2.32
N ILE A 28 17.13 4.90 2.11
CA ILE A 28 16.39 5.20 0.88
C ILE A 28 15.45 6.38 1.16
N GLU A 29 15.90 7.57 0.78
CA GLU A 29 15.14 8.83 0.97
C GLU A 29 14.44 9.32 -0.29
N ASP A 30 14.82 8.78 -1.46
CA ASP A 30 14.26 9.19 -2.75
C ASP A 30 12.80 8.73 -2.90
N GLU A 31 11.88 9.68 -2.95
CA GLU A 31 10.45 9.40 -3.03
C GLU A 31 10.06 8.56 -4.25
N GLN A 32 10.73 8.76 -5.40
CA GLN A 32 10.44 8.02 -6.62
C GLN A 32 10.91 6.56 -6.52
N LYS A 33 12.05 6.30 -5.85
CA LYS A 33 12.51 4.95 -5.51
C LYS A 33 11.54 4.29 -4.54
N ILE A 34 11.11 4.99 -3.49
CA ILE A 34 10.12 4.47 -2.54
C ILE A 34 8.82 4.13 -3.28
N LEU A 35 8.35 4.98 -4.18
CA LEU A 35 7.14 4.73 -4.97
C LEU A 35 7.30 3.48 -5.86
N LYS A 36 8.45 3.30 -6.51
CA LYS A 36 8.76 2.07 -7.28
C LYS A 36 8.75 0.84 -6.39
N ILE A 37 9.33 0.91 -5.19
CA ILE A 37 9.29 -0.17 -4.21
C ILE A 37 7.83 -0.48 -3.84
N CYS A 38 7.02 0.53 -3.54
CA CYS A 38 5.60 0.33 -3.25
C CYS A 38 4.88 -0.43 -4.38
N LYS A 39 5.11 -0.06 -5.65
CA LYS A 39 4.53 -0.78 -6.80
C LYS A 39 4.95 -2.26 -6.86
N LEU A 40 6.20 -2.57 -6.53
CA LEU A 40 6.72 -3.95 -6.50
C LEU A 40 6.21 -4.77 -5.31
N MET A 41 5.86 -4.10 -4.22
CA MET A 41 5.40 -4.73 -2.98
C MET A 41 3.90 -4.99 -2.94
N ILE A 42 3.15 -4.49 -3.92
CA ILE A 42 1.72 -4.76 -4.07
C ILE A 42 1.53 -6.18 -4.62
N ASP A 43 0.60 -6.92 -4.02
CA ASP A 43 0.27 -8.26 -4.48
C ASP A 43 -0.23 -8.21 -5.95
N SER A 44 0.21 -9.16 -6.77
CA SER A 44 -0.13 -9.21 -8.19
C SER A 44 -1.63 -9.35 -8.48
N THR A 45 -2.43 -9.77 -7.49
CA THR A 45 -3.90 -9.80 -7.60
C THR A 45 -4.55 -8.42 -7.54
N ILE A 46 -3.81 -7.39 -7.10
CA ILE A 46 -4.27 -6.01 -6.99
C ILE A 46 -3.76 -5.23 -8.20
N THR A 47 -4.66 -5.01 -9.15
CA THR A 47 -4.34 -4.27 -10.37
C THR A 47 -4.34 -2.78 -10.09
N ILE A 48 -3.18 -2.13 -10.21
CA ILE A 48 -3.01 -0.68 -10.08
C ILE A 48 -2.64 -0.03 -11.42
N PRO A 49 -3.11 1.19 -11.70
CA PRO A 49 -2.69 1.95 -12.87
C PRO A 49 -1.17 2.16 -12.91
N ASN A 50 -0.56 2.02 -14.08
CA ASN A 50 0.88 2.26 -14.25
C ASN A 50 1.27 3.73 -14.03
N GLU A 51 0.36 4.66 -14.32
CA GLU A 51 0.55 6.12 -14.32
C GLU A 51 0.50 6.78 -12.92
N ILE A 52 0.72 6.01 -11.85
CA ILE A 52 0.81 6.57 -10.50
C ILE A 52 2.19 7.20 -10.32
N ASN A 53 2.26 8.50 -10.11
CA ASN A 53 3.51 9.26 -9.91
C ASN A 53 3.65 9.82 -8.49
N THR A 54 2.57 9.79 -7.71
CA THR A 54 2.54 10.29 -6.33
C THR A 54 2.01 9.24 -5.35
N PHE A 55 2.35 9.40 -4.07
CA PHE A 55 1.81 8.55 -3.01
C PHE A 55 0.30 8.73 -2.80
N ASP A 56 -0.22 9.94 -3.04
CA ASP A 56 -1.65 10.22 -2.90
C ASP A 56 -2.48 9.46 -3.96
N GLU A 57 -2.02 9.49 -5.22
CA GLU A 57 -2.60 8.68 -6.31
C GLU A 57 -2.53 7.19 -6.00
N LEU A 58 -1.40 6.72 -5.45
CA LEU A 58 -1.25 5.33 -5.01
C LEU A 58 -2.31 4.95 -3.96
N ILE A 59 -2.44 5.76 -2.91
CA ILE A 59 -3.40 5.52 -1.83
C ILE A 59 -4.83 5.53 -2.38
N LYS A 60 -5.18 6.49 -3.23
CA LYS A 60 -6.51 6.56 -3.87
C LYS A 60 -6.79 5.32 -4.71
N ALA A 61 -5.83 4.87 -5.52
CA ALA A 61 -5.97 3.65 -6.31
C ALA A 61 -6.17 2.41 -5.43
N LEU A 62 -5.38 2.27 -4.36
CA LEU A 62 -5.51 1.16 -3.41
C LEU A 62 -6.85 1.19 -2.65
N LYS A 63 -7.33 2.37 -2.24
CA LYS A 63 -8.64 2.53 -1.58
C LYS A 63 -9.82 2.28 -2.52
N SER A 64 -9.65 2.55 -3.82
CA SER A 64 -10.68 2.31 -4.84
C SER A 64 -10.79 0.82 -5.20
N HIS A 65 -9.73 0.04 -5.00
CA HIS A 65 -9.70 -1.37 -5.33
C HIS A 65 -10.65 -2.20 -4.43
N THR A 66 -11.31 -3.21 -5.01
CA THR A 66 -12.31 -4.03 -4.33
C THR A 66 -11.76 -4.72 -3.06
N THR A 67 -10.47 -5.08 -3.04
CA THR A 67 -9.83 -5.68 -1.85
C THR A 67 -9.93 -4.79 -0.62
N PHE A 68 -9.83 -3.46 -0.78
CA PHE A 68 -9.97 -2.54 0.34
C PHE A 68 -11.42 -2.49 0.87
N ASN A 69 -12.41 -2.57 -0.02
CA ASN A 69 -13.82 -2.67 0.39
C ASN A 69 -14.09 -3.98 1.15
N ILE A 70 -13.53 -5.11 0.70
CA ILE A 70 -13.63 -6.40 1.41
C ILE A 70 -13.01 -6.29 2.81
N PHE A 71 -11.82 -5.69 2.94
CA PHE A 71 -11.21 -5.43 4.25
C PHE A 71 -12.11 -4.57 5.13
N LYS A 72 -12.61 -3.45 4.61
CA LYS A 72 -13.49 -2.52 5.32
C LYS A 72 -14.75 -3.23 5.83
N ASP A 73 -15.37 -4.05 5.00
CA ASP A 73 -16.57 -4.79 5.39
C ASP A 73 -16.25 -5.90 6.40
N SER A 74 -15.10 -6.58 6.28
CA SER A 74 -14.63 -7.54 7.30
C SER A 74 -14.39 -6.88 8.67
N CYS A 75 -13.93 -5.62 8.69
CA CYS A 75 -13.74 -4.85 9.91
C CYS A 75 -15.07 -4.42 10.54
N LYS A 76 -16.08 -4.09 9.73
CA LYS A 76 -17.42 -3.74 10.24
C LYS A 76 -18.11 -4.93 10.90
N VAL A 77 -17.96 -6.13 10.34
CA VAL A 77 -18.58 -7.36 10.89
C VAL A 77 -18.04 -7.72 12.28
N LYS A 78 -16.82 -7.30 12.63
CA LYS A 78 -16.21 -7.55 13.95
C LYS A 78 -16.68 -6.60 15.07
N LEU A 79 -17.50 -5.60 14.75
CA LEU A 79 -18.04 -4.64 15.72
C LEU A 79 -19.48 -4.98 16.17
N HIS A 80 -19.98 -6.16 15.82
CA HIS A 80 -21.26 -6.71 16.29
C HIS A 80 -21.01 -7.98 17.09
#